data_AF-A0A1D3RM25-F1
#
_entry.id   AF-A0A1D3RM25-F1
#
_cell.length_a   1.000
_cell.length_b   1.000
_cell.length_c   1.000
_cell.angle_alpha   90.00
_cell.angle_beta   90.00
_cell.angle_gamma   90.00
#
_symmetry.space_group_name_H-M   'P 1'
#
loop_
_entity.id
_entity.type
_entity.pdbx_description
1 polymer ?
#
loop_
_entity_poly.entity_id
_entity_poly.type
_entity_poly.pdbx_seq_one_letter_code
_entity_poly.pdbx_strand_id
1 'polypeptide(L)' 'MAHGGGGRLMQQLLDDVVQPIFNNPILAQKNDSAVLPINSANIAFTTDSYVVKPLFFPGGDR' A
#
# COMPACT_ATOMS: atom_id res chain seq x y z
N MET A 1 11.94 13.23 -16.31
CA MET A 1 12.84 12.07 -16.47
C MET A 1 12.71 11.20 -15.22
N ALA A 2 12.36 9.92 -15.43
CA ALA A 2 12.27 8.81 -14.47
C ALA A 2 11.40 8.98 -13.20
N HIS A 3 10.08 9.11 -13.35
CA HIS A 3 9.10 8.96 -12.24
C HIS A 3 8.69 7.48 -11.98
N GLY A 4 9.45 6.50 -12.48
CA GLY A 4 9.14 5.07 -12.36
C GLY A 4 10.02 4.28 -11.39
N GLY A 5 11.03 4.92 -10.77
CA GLY A 5 12.02 4.21 -9.94
C GLY A 5 11.47 3.79 -8.57
N GLY A 6 10.69 4.66 -7.92
CA GLY A 6 10.13 4.38 -6.59
C GLY A 6 9.18 3.19 -6.58
N GLY A 7 8.31 3.08 -7.58
CA GLY A 7 7.37 1.96 -7.69
C GLY A 7 8.06 0.62 -7.85
N ARG A 8 9.12 0.54 -8.68
CA ARG A 8 9.85 -0.72 -8.90
C ARG A 8 10.61 -1.18 -7.65
N LEU A 9 11.35 -0.28 -7.01
CA LEU A 9 12.08 -0.60 -5.79
C LEU A 9 11.12 -0.98 -4.64
N MET A 10 9.95 -0.34 -4.57
CA MET A 10 8.93 -0.69 -3.60
C MET A 10 8.35 -2.08 -3.84
N GLN A 11 8.03 -2.43 -5.10
CA GLN A 11 7.57 -3.77 -5.44
C GLN A 11 8.62 -4.84 -5.09
N GLN A 12 9.91 -4.58 -5.34
CA GLN A 12 10.97 -5.50 -4.93
C GLN A 12 11.05 -5.66 -3.40
N LEU A 13 10.94 -4.57 -2.63
CA LEU A 13 10.90 -4.64 -1.17
C LEU A 13 9.71 -5.48 -0.67
N LEU A 14 8.53 -5.26 -1.25
CA LEU A 14 7.32 -6.00 -0.90
C LEU A 14 7.51 -7.50 -1.21
N ASP A 15 8.06 -7.83 -2.37
CA ASP A 15 8.22 -9.21 -2.83
C ASP A 15 9.31 -9.97 -2.09
N ASP A 16 10.44 -9.32 -1.81
CA ASP A 16 11.63 -9.98 -1.27
C ASP A 16 11.65 -9.99 0.26
N VAL A 17 10.96 -9.06 0.92
CA VAL A 17 11.01 -8.89 2.38
C VAL A 17 9.66 -9.10 3.04
N VAL A 18 8.60 -8.42 2.58
CA VAL A 18 7.31 -8.43 3.27
C VAL A 18 6.52 -9.72 2.98
N GLN A 19 6.39 -10.08 1.70
CA GLN A 19 5.61 -11.24 1.24
C GLN A 19 6.10 -12.57 1.85
N PRO A 20 7.41 -12.86 1.96
CA PRO A 20 7.88 -14.12 2.53
C PRO A 20 7.59 -14.24 4.03
N ILE A 21 7.61 -13.12 4.76
CA ILE A 21 7.38 -13.09 6.22
C ILE A 21 5.90 -13.26 6.55
N PHE A 22 5.01 -12.60 5.79
CA PHE A 22 3.57 -12.54 6.07
C PHE A 22 2.72 -13.36 5.09
N ASN A 23 3.32 -14.35 4.41
CA ASN A 23 2.73 -15.08 3.30
C ASN A 23 1.29 -15.56 3.56
N ASN A 24 0.33 -15.02 2.82
CA ASN A 24 -1.06 -15.46 2.84
C ASN A 24 -1.81 -15.11 1.54
N PRO A 25 -2.94 -15.77 1.24
CA PRO A 25 -3.69 -15.56 0.00
C PRO A 25 -4.31 -14.16 -0.15
N ILE A 26 -4.49 -13.41 0.93
CA ILE A 26 -5.06 -12.05 0.89
C ILE A 26 -3.98 -11.07 0.44
N LEU A 27 -2.80 -11.11 1.08
CA LEU A 27 -1.66 -10.25 0.70
C LEU A 27 -1.10 -10.59 -0.69
N ALA A 28 -1.14 -11.87 -1.10
CA ALA A 28 -0.68 -12.30 -2.42
C ALA A 28 -1.43 -11.65 -3.60
N GLN A 29 -2.60 -11.04 -3.35
CA GLN A 29 -3.35 -10.32 -4.39
C GLN A 29 -2.71 -8.99 -4.78
N LYS A 30 -1.87 -8.41 -3.91
CA LYS A 30 -1.13 -7.14 -4.17
C LYS A 30 -2.01 -5.97 -4.65
N ASN A 31 -3.25 -5.92 -4.17
CA ASN A 31 -4.19 -4.83 -4.42
C ASN A 31 -3.97 -3.67 -3.45
N ASP A 32 -4.57 -2.50 -3.73
CA ASP A 32 -4.52 -1.30 -2.86
C ASP A 32 -5.23 -1.48 -1.51
N SER A 33 -5.95 -2.59 -1.33
CA SER A 33 -6.64 -2.96 -0.10
C SER A 33 -6.77 -4.48 0.03
N ALA A 34 -6.90 -4.95 1.27
CA ALA A 34 -7.32 -6.31 1.57
C ALA A 34 -8.85 -6.39 1.60
N VAL A 35 -9.42 -7.42 0.98
CA VAL A 35 -10.86 -7.73 1.13
C VAL A 35 -11.01 -8.83 2.18
N LEU A 36 -11.65 -8.49 3.30
CA LEU A 36 -11.85 -9.36 4.44
C LEU A 36 -13.32 -9.83 4.49
N PRO A 37 -13.60 -11.13 4.29
CA PRO A 37 -14.94 -11.66 4.47
C PRO A 37 -15.25 -11.80 5.97
N ILE A 38 -16.20 -11.02 6.47
CA ILE A 38 -16.63 -11.02 7.87
C ILE A 38 -18.14 -11.17 7.92
N ASN A 39 -18.62 -12.29 8.49
CA ASN A 39 -20.02 -12.70 8.45
C ASN A 39 -20.57 -12.73 7.02
N SER A 40 -21.64 -11.98 6.73
CA SER A 40 -22.26 -11.86 5.42
C SER A 40 -21.77 -10.66 4.61
N ALA A 41 -20.66 -10.02 5.03
CA ALA A 41 -20.14 -8.80 4.41
C ALA A 41 -18.68 -8.95 3.96
N ASN A 42 -18.33 -8.19 2.92
CA ASN A 42 -16.96 -8.01 2.47
C ASN A 42 -16.48 -6.63 2.89
N ILE A 43 -15.42 -6.57 3.70
CA ILE A 43 -14.84 -5.31 4.18
C ILE A 43 -13.55 -5.04 3.41
N ALA A 44 -13.47 -3.91 2.72
CA ALA A 44 -12.22 -3.41 2.18
C ALA A 44 -11.43 -2.69 3.29
N PHE A 45 -10.20 -3.10 3.53
CA PHE A 45 -9.31 -2.51 4.52
C PHE A 45 -7.98 -2.09 3.87
N THR A 46 -7.55 -0.87 4.13
CA THR A 46 -6.27 -0.32 3.63
C THR A 46 -5.64 0.58 4.69
N THR A 47 -4.34 0.83 4.55
CA THR A 47 -3.58 1.71 5.42
C THR A 47 -2.47 2.40 4.62
N ASP A 48 -2.19 3.65 4.97
CA ASP A 48 -1.08 4.42 4.40
C ASP A 48 -0.51 5.37 5.47
N SER A 49 0.73 5.80 5.27
CA SER A 49 1.41 6.77 6.13
C SER A 49 1.81 7.99 5.30
N TYR A 50 1.52 9.18 5.82
CA TYR A 50 1.86 10.44 5.15
C TYR A 50 3.15 11.04 5.71
N VAL A 51 4.15 11.24 4.85
CA VAL A 51 5.46 11.84 5.22
C VAL A 51 5.77 13.13 4.47
N VAL A 52 4.72 13.79 3.95
CA VAL A 52 4.84 15.00 3.12
C VAL A 52 5.58 16.12 3.86
N LYS A 53 6.46 16.83 3.13
CA LYS A 53 7.18 18.03 3.62
C LYS A 53 7.24 19.09 2.52
N PRO A 54 7.02 20.38 2.83
CA PRO A 54 6.60 20.91 4.13
C PRO A 54 5.20 20.44 4.54
N LEU A 55 4.85 20.53 5.82
CA LEU A 55 3.51 20.12 6.31
C LEU A 55 2.40 20.97 5.68
N PHE A 56 2.69 22.25 5.42
CA PHE A 56 1.80 23.17 4.72
C PHE A 56 2.39 23.54 3.37
N PHE A 57 1.65 23.29 2.30
CA PHE A 57 2.06 23.60 0.94
C PHE A 57 0.86 24.11 0.12
N PRO A 58 1.09 24.95 -0.90
CA PRO A 58 -0.01 25.44 -1.75
C PRO A 58 -0.83 24.28 -2.33
N GLY A 59 -2.10 24.21 -1.95
CA GLY A 59 -3.05 23.18 -2.39
C GLY A 59 -3.27 22.00 -1.43
N GLY A 60 -2.61 21.96 -0.27
CA GLY A 60 -2.80 20.92 0.76
C GLY A 60 -4.03 21.08 1.66
N ASP A 61 -4.61 22.29 1.74
CA ASP A 61 -5.69 22.67 2.66
C ASP A 61 -7.05 22.86 1.94
N ARG A 62 -7.41 21.98 1.00
CA ARG A 62 -8.73 22.04 0.34
C ARG A 62 -9.78 21.20 1.04
#